data_AF-A0A0B8NNS5-F1
#
_entry.id   AF-A0A0B8NNS5-F1
#
_cell.length_a   1.000
_cell.length_b   1.000
_cell.length_c   1.000
_cell.angle_alpha   90.00
_cell.angle_beta   90.00
_cell.angle_gamma   90.00
#
_symmetry.space_group_name_H-M   'P 1'
#
loop_
_entity.id
_entity.type
_entity.pdbx_description
1 polymer ?
#
loop_
_entity_poly.entity_id
_entity_poly.type
_entity_poly.pdbx_seq_one_letter_code
_entity_poly.pdbx_strand_id
1 'polypeptide(L)' 'MSLEIVKVSKQYDADLCLVIKSVGAEYGAVGEGFGPSDAEVENMSQFYTAENQSLYLSPCLMAS' A
#
# COMPACT_ATOMS: atom_id res chain seq x y z
N MET A 1 -2.58 -5.34 22.76
CA MET A 1 -2.82 -5.32 21.30
C MET A 1 -3.77 -4.19 20.99
N SER A 2 -3.29 -3.13 20.35
CA SER A 2 -4.09 -1.99 19.89
C SER A 2 -4.03 -1.90 18.36
N LEU A 3 -5.11 -1.41 17.74
CA LEU A 3 -5.17 -1.12 16.32
C LEU A 3 -5.04 0.40 16.14
N GLU A 4 -4.09 0.82 15.32
CA GLU A 4 -3.89 2.24 14.98
C GLU A 4 -3.95 2.44 13.47
N ILE A 5 -4.46 3.60 13.04
CA ILE A 5 -4.39 4.00 11.63
C ILE A 5 -3.11 4.80 11.45
N VAL A 6 -2.20 4.30 10.62
CA VAL A 6 -0.91 4.93 10.37
C VAL A 6 -0.77 5.33 8.91
N LYS A 7 0.06 6.34 8.65
CA LYS A 7 0.50 6.67 7.28
C LYS A 7 1.40 5.55 6.77
N VAL A 8 1.35 5.30 5.46
CA VAL A 8 2.35 4.42 4.83
C VAL A 8 3.75 4.98 5.07
N SER A 9 4.71 4.08 5.26
CA SER A 9 6.12 4.38 5.35
C SER A 9 6.88 3.22 4.71
N LYS A 10 8.17 3.43 4.41
CA LYS A 10 8.99 2.47 3.68
C LYS A 10 9.02 1.06 4.31
N GLN A 11 8.80 0.95 5.62
CA GLN A 11 8.74 -0.34 6.31
C GLN A 11 7.51 -1.19 5.94
N TYR A 12 6.46 -0.57 5.39
CA TYR A 12 5.22 -1.23 4.98
C TYR A 12 5.11 -1.47 3.48
N ASP A 13 6.01 -0.91 2.66
CA ASP A 13 5.91 -0.98 1.19
C ASP A 13 5.86 -2.43 0.69
N ALA A 14 6.71 -3.30 1.23
CA ALA A 14 6.78 -4.71 0.82
C ALA A 14 5.49 -5.47 1.14
N ASP A 15 4.94 -5.29 2.35
CA ASP A 15 3.73 -5.97 2.80
C ASP A 15 2.49 -5.46 2.05
N LEU A 16 2.39 -4.14 1.85
CA LEU A 16 1.32 -3.53 1.06
C LEU A 16 1.38 -3.99 -0.40
N CYS A 17 2.56 -4.00 -1.01
CA CYS A 17 2.77 -4.50 -2.36
C CYS A 17 2.28 -5.94 -2.50
N LEU A 18 2.66 -6.82 -1.55
CA LEU A 18 2.22 -8.20 -1.56
C LEU A 18 0.69 -8.30 -1.48
N VAL A 19 0.05 -7.62 -0.53
CA VAL A 19 -1.42 -7.66 -0.38
C VAL A 19 -2.13 -7.15 -1.63
N ILE A 20 -1.73 -5.98 -2.15
CA ILE A 20 -2.35 -5.37 -3.33
C ILE A 20 -2.19 -6.27 -4.55
N LYS A 21 -1.00 -6.83 -4.76
CA LYS A 21 -0.74 -7.74 -5.89
C LYS A 21 -1.52 -9.05 -5.76
N SER A 22 -1.56 -9.65 -4.57
CA SER A 22 -2.29 -10.89 -4.32
C SER A 22 -3.79 -10.72 -4.53
N VAL A 23 -4.38 -9.67 -3.97
CA VAL A 23 -5.82 -9.38 -4.16
C VAL A 23 -6.12 -9.06 -5.61
N GLY A 24 -5.31 -8.23 -6.27
CA GLY A 24 -5.54 -7.92 -7.68
C GLY A 24 -5.44 -9.15 -8.59
N ALA A 25 -4.51 -10.06 -8.32
CA ALA A 25 -4.42 -11.34 -9.02
C ALA A 25 -5.65 -12.23 -8.77
N GLU A 26 -6.15 -12.28 -7.54
CA GLU A 26 -7.34 -13.08 -7.16
C GLU A 26 -8.60 -12.63 -7.90
N TYR A 27 -8.82 -11.32 -7.99
CA TYR A 27 -10.04 -10.75 -8.60
C TYR A 27 -9.87 -10.34 -10.07
N GLY A 28 -8.76 -10.73 -10.71
CA GLY A 28 -8.51 -10.44 -12.12
C GLY A 28 -8.23 -8.97 -12.45
N ALA A 29 -7.90 -8.16 -11.44
CA ALA A 29 -7.45 -6.78 -11.59
C ALA A 29 -5.94 -6.73 -11.92
N VAL A 30 -5.53 -7.46 -12.94
CA VAL A 30 -4.14 -7.52 -13.44
C VAL A 30 -4.08 -6.86 -14.83
N GLY A 31 -3.28 -5.80 -14.98
CA GLY A 31 -3.20 -4.99 -16.20
C GLY A 31 -2.66 -3.57 -15.96
N GLU A 32 -2.48 -2.79 -17.04
CA GLU A 32 -2.00 -1.40 -16.95
C GLU A 32 -3.11 -0.42 -16.54
N GLY A 33 -2.76 0.54 -15.69
CA GLY A 33 -3.53 1.77 -15.50
C GLY A 33 -4.19 1.93 -14.14
N PHE A 34 -4.51 0.84 -13.42
CA PHE A 34 -5.12 0.89 -12.08
C PHE A 34 -4.91 -0.42 -11.31
N GLY A 35 -3.68 -0.77 -10.92
CA GLY A 35 -3.53 -2.02 -10.17
C GLY A 35 -2.13 -2.51 -9.78
N PRO A 36 -2.03 -3.81 -9.39
CA PRO A 36 -0.82 -4.55 -9.00
C PRO A 36 0.43 -4.31 -9.85
N SER A 37 0.23 -3.94 -11.10
CA SER A 37 1.27 -3.81 -12.12
C SER A 37 1.91 -2.43 -12.15
N ASP A 38 1.36 -1.44 -11.42
CA ASP A 38 1.93 -0.10 -11.37
C ASP A 38 3.15 -0.01 -10.46
N ALA A 39 4.18 0.71 -10.91
CA ALA A 39 5.40 0.97 -10.13
C ALA A 39 5.13 1.69 -8.80
N GLU A 40 3.99 2.37 -8.71
CA GLU A 40 3.46 2.97 -7.49
C GLU A 40 3.23 1.94 -6.37
N VAL A 41 2.72 0.74 -6.71
CA VAL A 41 2.43 -0.33 -5.74
C VAL A 41 3.71 -0.85 -5.08
N GLU A 42 4.83 -0.83 -5.81
CA GLU A 42 6.13 -1.27 -5.28
C GLU A 42 6.80 -0.23 -4.38
N ASN A 43 6.37 1.03 -4.45
CA ASN A 43 7.02 2.16 -3.81
C ASN A 43 6.02 3.13 -3.18
N MET A 44 4.93 2.64 -2.58
CA MET A 44 3.81 3.46 -2.12
C MET A 44 4.26 4.62 -1.22
N SER A 45 5.20 4.40 -0.31
CA SER A 45 5.73 5.46 0.57
C SER A 45 6.37 6.64 -0.15
N GLN A 46 6.78 6.48 -1.41
CA GLN A 46 7.38 7.54 -2.24
C GLN A 46 6.35 8.31 -3.06
N PHE A 47 5.18 7.72 -3.35
CA PHE A 47 4.14 8.34 -4.15
C PHE A 47 3.06 9.03 -3.30
N TYR A 48 2.75 8.50 -2.12
CA TYR A 48 1.73 9.03 -1.22
C TYR A 48 2.31 10.01 -0.20
N THR A 49 2.69 11.19 -0.70
CA THR A 49 3.26 12.27 0.10
C THR A 49 2.43 13.54 0.03
N ALA A 50 2.71 14.48 0.95
CA ALA A 50 2.03 15.77 0.98
C ALA A 50 2.31 16.59 -0.30
N GLU A 51 3.51 16.49 -0.86
CA GLU A 51 3.92 17.18 -2.09
C GLU A 51 3.09 16.71 -3.30
N ASN A 52 2.79 15.41 -3.36
CA ASN A 52 1.92 14.83 -4.39
C ASN A 52 0.43 14.99 -4.06
N GLN A 53 0.09 15.70 -2.99
CA GLN A 53 -1.29 15.88 -2.48
C GLN A 53 -2.05 14.55 -2.34
N SER A 54 -1.32 13.48 -1.97
CA SER A 54 -1.84 12.12 -1.89
C SER A 54 -1.56 11.50 -0.53
N LEU A 55 -2.45 10.63 -0.05
CA LEU A 55 -2.37 10.02 1.27
C LEU A 55 -2.82 8.55 1.22
N TYR A 56 -1.97 7.67 1.74
CA TYR A 56 -2.32 6.28 2.01
C TYR A 56 -2.28 6.00 3.51
N LEU A 57 -3.35 5.41 4.02
CA LEU A 57 -3.52 5.04 5.42
C LEU A 57 -3.72 3.53 5.53
N SER A 58 -3.01 2.90 6.47
CA SER A 58 -3.13 1.47 6.73
C SER A 58 -3.41 1.23 8.22
N PRO A 59 -4.31 0.30 8.58
CA PRO A 59 -4.40 -0.21 9.94
C PRO A 59 -3.14 -0.99 10.29
N CYS A 60 -2.53 -0.67 11.43
CA CYS A 60 -1.37 -1.38 11.97
C CYS A 60 -1.66 -1.88 13.38
N LEU A 61 -1.36 -3.14 13.61
CA LEU A 61 -1.55 -3.78 14.90
C LEU A 61 -0.29 -3.60 15.74
N MET A 62 -0.41 -2.85 16.83
CA MET A 62 0.70 -2.60 17.75
C MET A 62 0.77 -3.73 18.79
N ALA A 63 1.93 -4.38 18.86
CA ALA A 63 2.27 -5.25 19.98
C ALA A 63 2.54 -4.38 21.23
N SER A 64 1.98 -4.79 22.37
CA SER A 64 2.13 -4.10 23.66
C SER A 64 3.46 -4.41 24.32
#